data_AF-A0A7W6BWV8-F1
#
_entry.id   AF-A0A7W6BWV8-F1
#
_cell.length_a   1.000
_cell.length_b   1.000
_cell.length_c   1.000
_cell.angle_alpha   90.00
_cell.angle_beta   90.00
_cell.angle_gamma   90.00
#
_symmetry.space_group_name_H-M   'P 1'
#
loop_
_entity.id
_entity.type
_entity.pdbx_description
1 polymer ?
#
loop_
_entity_poly.entity_id
_entity_poly.type
_entity_poly.pdbx_seq_one_letter_code
_entity_poly.pdbx_strand_id
1 'polypeptide(L)' 'MIPRCFFALAVMSTTACPALAQDYRSLSGAEIAKIIAGNTVQGTMASGGPYREFYLPDGTLRGSNYDGRWSVV' A
#
# COMPACT_ATOMS: atom_id res chain seq x y z
N MET A 1 14.96 -54.92 -16.74
CA MET A 1 15.46 -53.87 -15.83
C MET A 1 14.37 -52.84 -15.64
N ILE A 2 13.71 -52.81 -14.47
CA ILE A 2 12.62 -51.87 -14.16
C ILE A 2 13.23 -50.74 -13.32
N PRO A 3 13.28 -49.48 -13.78
CA PRO A 3 13.65 -48.39 -12.89
C PRO A 3 12.43 -48.10 -12.01
N ARG A 4 12.63 -48.33 -10.71
CA ARG A 4 11.71 -48.10 -9.62
C ARG A 4 11.49 -46.60 -9.45
N CYS A 5 10.48 -46.04 -10.10
CA CYS A 5 9.99 -44.71 -9.75
C CYS A 5 9.20 -44.84 -8.44
N PHE A 6 9.92 -44.80 -7.32
CA PHE A 6 9.34 -44.61 -6.00
C PHE A 6 8.52 -43.32 -6.03
N PHE A 7 7.19 -43.47 -5.97
CA PHE A 7 6.25 -42.39 -5.73
C PHE A 7 6.54 -41.83 -4.32
N ALA A 8 7.36 -40.78 -4.25
CA ALA A 8 7.52 -40.02 -3.01
C ALA A 8 6.33 -39.07 -2.89
N LEU A 9 5.33 -39.47 -2.11
CA LEU A 9 4.20 -38.63 -1.71
C LEU A 9 4.72 -37.52 -0.78
N ALA A 10 5.00 -36.35 -1.35
CA ALA A 10 5.36 -35.17 -0.57
C ALA A 10 4.11 -34.67 0.19
N VAL A 11 4.11 -34.86 1.51
CA VAL A 11 3.12 -34.26 2.42
C VAL A 11 3.37 -32.75 2.44
N MET A 12 2.53 -32.01 1.74
CA MET A 12 2.54 -30.55 1.75
C MET A 12 1.88 -30.07 3.04
N SER A 13 2.67 -29.86 4.09
CA SER A 13 2.21 -29.24 5.33
C SER A 13 1.82 -27.78 5.05
N THR A 14 0.53 -27.50 5.02
CA THR A 14 0.00 -26.14 4.96
C THR A 14 0.20 -25.47 6.31
N THR A 15 1.28 -24.71 6.45
CA THR A 15 1.47 -23.80 7.58
C THR A 15 0.37 -22.74 7.53
N ALA A 16 -0.65 -22.89 8.38
CA ALA A 16 -1.69 -21.89 8.53
C ALA A 16 -1.05 -20.60 9.06
N CYS A 17 -0.86 -19.62 8.17
CA CYS A 17 -0.45 -18.28 8.58
C CYS A 17 -1.63 -17.67 9.34
N PRO A 18 -1.47 -17.26 10.62
CA PRO A 18 -2.53 -16.55 11.30
C PRO A 18 -2.77 -15.25 10.53
N ALA A 19 -3.95 -15.14 9.93
CA ALA A 19 -4.43 -13.86 9.42
C ALA A 19 -4.62 -12.95 10.63
N LEU A 20 -3.59 -12.14 10.94
CA LEU A 20 -3.75 -11.05 11.89
C LEU A 20 -4.85 -10.15 11.32
N ALA A 21 -6.00 -10.14 11.99
CA ALA A 21 -7.02 -9.14 11.73
C ALA A 21 -6.36 -7.78 11.95
N GLN A 22 -6.02 -7.08 10.87
CA GLN A 22 -5.60 -5.70 10.97
C GLN A 22 -6.81 -4.95 11.53
N ASP A 23 -6.68 -4.37 12.72
CA ASP A 23 -7.69 -3.48 13.27
C ASP A 23 -7.86 -2.29 12.31
N TYR A 24 -8.84 -2.40 11.43
CA TYR A 24 -9.26 -1.35 10.52
C TYR A 24 -10.03 -0.29 11.33
N ARG A 25 -9.30 0.51 12.11
CA ARG A 25 -9.86 1.74 12.68
C ARG A 25 -9.66 2.90 11.71
N SER A 26 -10.57 3.87 11.79
CA SER A 26 -10.36 5.16 11.14
C SER A 26 -9.14 5.87 11.76
N LEU A 27 -8.33 6.48 10.89
CA LEU A 27 -7.24 7.35 11.31
C LEU A 27 -7.78 8.75 11.58
N SER A 28 -7.23 9.40 12.60
CA SER A 28 -7.44 10.84 12.82
C SER A 28 -6.72 11.67 11.76
N GLY A 29 -7.15 12.93 11.58
CA GLY A 29 -6.50 13.83 10.62
C GLY A 29 -5.02 14.07 10.91
N ALA A 30 -4.63 14.12 12.19
CA ALA A 30 -3.24 14.25 12.60
C ALA A 30 -2.39 13.01 12.22
N GLU A 31 -2.97 11.82 12.34
CA GLU A 31 -2.31 10.58 11.91
C GLU A 31 -2.12 10.53 10.40
N ILE A 32 -3.14 10.93 9.64
CA ILE A 32 -3.05 11.03 8.18
C ILE A 32 -1.99 12.05 7.78
N ALA A 33 -2.00 13.26 8.36
CA ALA A 33 -1.02 14.30 8.08
C ALA A 33 0.41 13.80 8.34
N LYS A 34 0.64 13.06 9.42
CA LYS A 34 1.95 12.47 9.73
C LYS A 34 2.38 11.42 8.70
N ILE A 35 1.45 10.69 8.11
CA ILE A 35 1.74 9.68 7.09
C ILE A 35 2.08 10.35 5.75
N ILE A 36 1.37 11.41 5.35
CA ILE A 36 1.52 11.98 4.00
C ILE A 36 2.55 13.12 3.92
N ALA A 37 2.75 13.89 4.99
CA ALA A 37 3.68 15.02 4.97
C ALA A 37 5.13 14.54 4.71
N GLY A 38 5.79 15.17 3.74
CA GLY A 38 7.12 14.80 3.28
C GLY A 38 7.15 13.57 2.38
N ASN A 39 5.99 13.03 1.97
CA ASN A 39 5.90 11.83 1.12
C ASN A 39 5.26 12.13 -0.24
N THR A 40 5.55 11.24 -1.20
CA THR A 40 4.83 11.17 -2.47
C THR A 40 3.65 10.22 -2.33
N VAL A 41 2.43 10.70 -2.61
CA VAL A 41 1.24 9.87 -2.75
C VAL A 41 0.98 9.66 -4.24
N GLN A 42 0.66 8.44 -4.63
CA GLN A 42 0.40 8.08 -6.02
C GLN A 42 -0.68 7.02 -6.11
N GLY A 43 -1.36 6.98 -7.25
CA GLY A 43 -2.39 5.99 -7.52
C GLY A 43 -3.11 6.27 -8.82
N THR A 44 -4.31 5.72 -8.93
CA THR A 44 -5.22 5.95 -10.07
C THR A 44 -6.42 6.72 -9.55
N MET A 45 -6.72 7.85 -10.19
CA MET A 45 -7.92 8.64 -9.92
C MET A 45 -9.18 7.82 -10.25
N ALA A 46 -10.32 8.18 -9.67
CA ALA A 46 -11.60 7.57 -10.02
C ALA A 46 -11.94 7.72 -11.52
N SER A 47 -11.45 8.78 -12.17
CA SER A 47 -11.56 9.01 -13.62
C SER A 47 -10.61 8.14 -14.46
N GLY A 48 -9.76 7.32 -13.83
CA GLY A 48 -8.85 6.37 -14.48
C GLY A 48 -7.44 6.90 -14.77
N GLY A 49 -7.18 8.19 -14.61
CA GLY A 49 -5.85 8.77 -14.82
C GLY A 49 -4.89 8.47 -13.66
N PRO A 50 -3.60 8.17 -13.90
CA PRO A 50 -2.62 8.08 -12.83
C PRO A 50 -2.37 9.46 -12.21
N TYR A 51 -2.10 9.50 -10.91
CA TYR A 51 -1.65 10.69 -10.21
C TYR A 51 -0.42 10.39 -9.36
N ARG A 52 0.41 11.41 -9.16
CA ARG A 52 1.62 11.37 -8.33
C ARG A 52 1.89 12.78 -7.81
N GLU A 53 1.85 12.93 -6.50
CA GLU A 53 1.85 14.22 -5.81
C GLU A 53 2.76 14.19 -4.59
N PHE A 54 3.61 15.19 -4.43
CA PHE A 54 4.47 15.35 -3.25
C PHE A 54 3.85 16.36 -2.27
N TYR A 55 3.64 15.93 -1.04
CA TYR A 55 2.96 16.71 0.00
C TYR A 55 4.00 17.32 0.94
N LEU A 56 4.39 18.58 0.72
CA LEU A 56 5.38 19.26 1.55
C LEU A 56 4.81 19.57 2.95
N PRO A 57 5.63 19.52 4.02
CA PRO A 57 5.18 19.85 5.38
C PRO A 57 4.65 21.28 5.56
N ASP A 58 4.97 22.21 4.66
CA ASP A 58 4.50 23.60 4.68
C ASP A 58 3.07 23.78 4.09
N GLY A 59 2.42 22.67 3.74
CA GLY A 59 1.10 22.66 3.11
C GLY A 59 1.13 22.83 1.59
N THR A 60 2.30 22.84 0.95
CA THR A 60 2.43 22.88 -0.52
C THR A 60 2.30 21.47 -1.09
N LEU A 61 1.52 21.33 -2.16
CA LEU A 61 1.40 20.10 -2.94
C LEU A 61 2.06 20.31 -4.30
N ARG A 62 2.90 19.37 -4.73
CA ARG A 62 3.51 19.41 -6.08
C ARG A 62 3.10 18.19 -6.88
N GLY A 63 2.33 18.43 -7.94
CA GLY A 63 2.06 17.46 -9.00
C GLY A 63 3.10 17.56 -10.11
N SER A 64 2.89 16.79 -11.18
CA SER A 64 3.83 16.77 -12.32
C SER A 64 3.92 18.11 -13.06
N ASN A 65 2.79 18.81 -13.19
CA ASN A 65 2.68 20.05 -13.98
C ASN A 65 1.89 21.15 -13.25
N TYR A 66 1.72 21.02 -11.94
CA TYR A 66 0.93 21.97 -11.15
C TYR A 66 1.38 21.95 -9.69
N ASP A 67 1.19 23.08 -9.03
CA ASP A 67 1.33 23.22 -7.58
C ASP A 67 -0.03 23.55 -6.96
N GLY A 68 -0.22 23.10 -5.73
CA GLY A 68 -1.45 23.30 -4.98
C GLY A 68 -1.19 23.50 -3.50
N ARG A 69 -2.27 23.60 -2.74
CA ARG A 69 -2.24 23.59 -1.26
C ARG A 69 -2.96 22.36 -0.76
N TRP A 70 -2.47 21.78 0.32
CA TRP A 70 -3.11 20.64 0.96
C TRP A 70 -3.37 20.91 2.44
N SER A 71 -4.41 20.26 2.94
CA SER A 71 -4.79 20.17 4.34
C SER A 71 -5.58 18.89 4.54
N VAL A 72 -5.49 18.28 5.72
CA VAL A 72 -6.41 17.21 6.13
C VAL A 72 -7.51 17.86 6.97
N VAL A 73 -8.77 17.67 6.58
CA VAL A 73 -9.96 18.23 7.23
C VAL A 73 -10.85 17.13 7.81
#